data_AF-A0A914RX11-F1
#
_entry.id   AF-A0A914RX11-F1
#
_cell.length_a   1.000
_cell.length_b   1.000
_cell.length_c   1.000
_cell.angle_alpha   90.00
_cell.angle_beta   90.00
_cell.angle_gamma   90.00
#
_symmetry.space_group_name_H-M   'P 1'
#
loop_
_entity.id
_entity.type
_entity.pdbx_description
1 polymer ?
#
loop_
_entity_poly.entity_id
_entity_poly.type
_entity_poly.pdbx_seq_one_letter_code
_entity_poly.pdbx_strand_id
1 'polypeptide(L)'
;VIYITGELYEHPSAQILFHLNAHCVTIIVNDRWTSRDVQKIFDAIRMFGRTAHTITVSSFTKVDASILELILAGLSSMDLGRWHAFQCYLRTLNGSVQEDSVHVHCVTCNSDSILWPNLKELSVRVSLNEFPCLSRLKDYNVNPEAIMDVENLCLFRLCLPVLENEFSSDGSP
;
A
#
# COMPACT_ATOMS: atom_id res chain seq x y z
N VAL A 1 -5.25 -13.25 -14.17
CA VAL A 1 -6.53 -13.10 -13.47
C VAL A 1 -7.45 -12.38 -14.46
N ILE A 2 -8.76 -12.63 -14.51
CA ILE A 2 -9.65 -11.91 -15.45
C ILE A 2 -10.79 -11.35 -14.62
N TYR A 3 -11.17 -10.09 -14.85
CA TYR A 3 -12.38 -9.52 -14.27
C TYR A 3 -13.52 -9.77 -15.26
N ILE A 4 -14.36 -10.76 -14.99
CA ILE A 4 -15.60 -10.98 -15.75
C ILE A 4 -16.75 -10.82 -14.75
N THR A 5 -17.71 -9.95 -15.07
CA THR A 5 -18.99 -9.82 -14.34
C THR A 5 -18.93 -9.51 -12.84
N GLY A 6 -17.85 -8.91 -12.34
CA GLY A 6 -17.70 -8.55 -10.93
C GLY A 6 -17.12 -9.65 -10.05
N GLU A 7 -16.77 -10.81 -10.62
CA GLU A 7 -16.06 -11.87 -9.93
C GLU A 7 -14.56 -11.85 -10.27
N LEU A 8 -13.73 -11.92 -9.24
CA LEU A 8 -12.27 -11.98 -9.36
C LEU A 8 -11.86 -13.40 -9.78
N TYR A 9 -11.51 -13.60 -11.04
CA TYR A 9 -11.05 -14.91 -11.51
C TYR A 9 -9.55 -15.07 -11.30
N GLU A 10 -9.16 -15.71 -10.19
CA GLU A 10 -7.76 -16.06 -9.92
C GLU A 10 -7.21 -16.95 -11.05
N HIS A 11 -6.16 -16.46 -11.72
CA HIS A 11 -5.46 -17.25 -12.73
C HIS A 11 -4.31 -17.97 -12.03
N PRO A 12 -4.13 -19.28 -12.23
CA PRO A 12 -3.23 -20.10 -11.43
C PRO A 12 -1.75 -19.65 -11.45
N SER A 13 -1.35 -18.88 -12.46
CA SER A 13 0.03 -18.38 -12.63
C SER A 13 0.18 -16.86 -12.65
N ALA A 14 -0.90 -16.07 -12.57
CA ALA A 14 -0.79 -14.61 -12.65
C ALA A 14 -0.90 -13.97 -11.26
N GLN A 15 0.18 -13.30 -10.84
CA GLN A 15 0.24 -12.64 -9.53
C GLN A 15 -0.21 -11.18 -9.57
N ILE A 16 -0.39 -10.61 -10.76
CA ILE A 16 -0.85 -9.24 -10.96
C ILE A 16 -1.99 -9.26 -11.96
N LEU A 17 -3.07 -8.55 -11.64
CA LEU A 17 -4.17 -8.21 -12.53
C LEU A 17 -4.15 -6.71 -12.81
N PHE A 18 -4.39 -6.36 -14.07
CA PHE A 18 -4.81 -5.02 -14.45
C PHE A 18 -6.22 -5.08 -15.01
N HIS A 19 -7.08 -4.23 -14.47
CA HIS A 19 -8.38 -3.95 -15.03
C HIS A 19 -8.41 -2.47 -15.42
N LEU A 20 -8.59 -2.22 -16.71
CA LEU A 20 -8.54 -0.88 -17.31
C LEU A 20 -9.94 -0.55 -17.82
N ASN A 21 -10.48 0.57 -17.36
CA ASN A 21 -11.68 1.18 -17.90
C ASN A 21 -11.35 2.57 -18.47
N ALA A 22 -12.32 3.20 -19.14
CA ALA A 22 -12.15 4.51 -19.75
C ALA A 22 -11.66 5.60 -18.77
N HIS A 23 -11.90 5.44 -17.47
CA HIS A 23 -11.58 6.45 -16.44
C HIS A 23 -10.84 5.90 -15.22
N CYS A 24 -10.62 4.57 -15.13
CA CYS A 24 -9.98 4.00 -13.96
C CYS A 24 -9.06 2.84 -14.32
N VAL A 25 -8.02 2.68 -13.51
CA VAL A 25 -7.11 1.54 -13.54
C VAL A 25 -7.15 0.88 -12.17
N THR A 26 -7.51 -0.38 -12.15
CA THR A 26 -7.48 -1.22 -10.96
C THR A 26 -6.34 -2.21 -11.10
N ILE A 27 -5.39 -2.14 -10.17
CA ILE A 27 -4.28 -3.09 -10.07
C ILE A 27 -4.60 -4.01 -8.89
N ILE A 28 -4.70 -5.31 -9.14
CA ILE A 28 -4.93 -6.30 -8.09
C ILE A 28 -3.70 -7.18 -8.00
N VAL A 29 -3.13 -7.25 -6.80
CA VAL A 29 -1.88 -7.96 -6.55
C VAL A 29 -2.18 -9.14 -5.63
N ASN A 30 -1.77 -10.32 -6.03
CA ASN A 30 -1.85 -11.53 -5.21
C ASN A 30 -0.75 -11.50 -4.13
N ASP A 31 -1.01 -12.10 -2.98
CA ASP A 31 -0.09 -12.14 -1.84
C ASP A 31 1.22 -12.90 -2.13
N ARG A 32 1.25 -13.71 -3.20
CA ARG A 32 2.41 -14.48 -3.69
C ARG A 32 3.27 -13.73 -4.71
N TRP A 33 3.16 -12.40 -4.79
CA TRP A 33 4.07 -11.57 -5.57
C TRP A 33 5.55 -11.82 -5.28
N THR A 34 6.36 -11.79 -6.33
CA THR A 34 7.82 -11.92 -6.28
C THR A 34 8.48 -10.54 -6.27
N SER A 35 9.78 -10.46 -5.95
CA SER A 35 10.54 -9.21 -6.05
C SER A 35 10.48 -8.57 -7.45
N ARG A 36 10.35 -9.37 -8.50
CA ARG A 36 10.17 -8.87 -9.88
C ARG A 36 8.80 -8.24 -10.09
N ASP A 37 7.78 -8.77 -9.43
CA ASP A 37 6.41 -8.24 -9.51
C ASP A 37 6.32 -6.90 -8.80
N VAL A 38 7.00 -6.75 -7.66
CA VAL A 38 7.08 -5.50 -6.90
C VAL A 38 7.55 -4.33 -7.76
N GLN A 39 8.64 -4.51 -8.53
CA GLN A 39 9.13 -3.47 -9.43
C GLN A 39 8.07 -3.09 -10.48
N LYS A 40 7.44 -4.08 -11.11
CA LYS A 40 6.42 -3.84 -12.15
C LYS A 40 5.18 -3.12 -11.60
N ILE A 41 4.78 -3.44 -10.37
CA ILE A 41 3.66 -2.78 -9.69
C ILE A 41 4.00 -1.33 -9.42
N PHE A 42 5.19 -1.04 -8.89
CA PHE A 42 5.62 0.33 -8.65
C PHE A 42 5.72 1.14 -9.95
N ASP A 43 6.29 0.56 -11.01
CA ASP A 43 6.36 1.19 -12.33
C ASP A 43 4.95 1.50 -12.89
N ALA A 44 4.00 0.57 -12.71
CA ALA A 44 2.62 0.79 -13.11
C ALA A 44 1.92 1.89 -12.29
N ILE A 45 2.11 1.90 -10.96
CA ILE A 45 1.60 2.96 -10.09
C ILE A 45 2.14 4.33 -10.53
N ARG A 46 3.44 4.41 -10.84
CA ARG A 46 4.07 5.64 -11.35
C ARG A 46 3.53 6.04 -12.71
N MET A 47 3.32 5.08 -13.61
CA MET A 47 2.84 5.33 -14.96
C MET A 47 1.40 5.88 -14.95
N PHE A 48 0.47 5.19 -14.29
CA PHE A 48 -0.94 5.59 -14.26
C PHE A 48 -1.21 6.77 -13.32
N GLY A 49 -0.40 6.91 -12.28
CA GLY A 49 -0.54 7.96 -11.27
C GLY A 49 -0.32 9.38 -11.80
N ARG A 50 0.42 9.56 -12.90
CA ARG A 50 0.68 10.88 -13.49
C ARG A 50 -0.59 11.62 -13.93
N THR A 51 -1.60 10.88 -14.37
CA THR A 51 -2.87 11.44 -14.87
C THR A 51 -4.05 11.15 -13.93
N ALA A 52 -3.80 10.46 -12.82
CA ALA A 52 -4.85 10.07 -11.89
C ALA A 52 -5.24 11.25 -10.98
N HIS A 53 -6.54 11.49 -10.88
CA HIS A 53 -7.11 12.48 -9.94
C HIS A 53 -7.60 11.81 -8.65
N THR A 54 -7.93 10.53 -8.71
CA THR A 54 -8.40 9.74 -7.56
C THR A 54 -7.58 8.46 -7.50
N ILE A 55 -6.99 8.19 -6.33
CA ILE A 55 -6.26 6.96 -6.07
C ILE A 55 -6.86 6.30 -4.83
N THR A 56 -7.23 5.03 -4.99
CA THR A 56 -7.67 4.18 -3.90
C THR A 56 -6.70 3.03 -3.80
N VAL A 57 -6.01 2.96 -2.66
CA VAL A 57 -5.20 1.81 -2.27
C VAL A 57 -6.10 0.94 -1.41
N SER A 58 -6.54 -0.16 -2.00
CA SER A 58 -7.42 -1.15 -1.36
C SER A 58 -7.08 -2.55 -1.90
N SER A 59 -7.13 -3.51 -1.00
CA SER A 59 -6.80 -4.91 -1.15
C SER A 59 -7.97 -5.67 -0.54
N PHE A 60 -8.42 -6.67 -1.26
CA PHE A 60 -9.54 -7.51 -0.86
C PHE A 60 -9.10 -8.60 0.14
N THR A 61 -7.78 -8.76 0.32
CA THR A 61 -7.16 -9.84 1.09
C THR A 61 -5.90 -9.34 1.81
N LYS A 62 -6.05 -9.01 3.11
CA LYS A 62 -5.00 -8.93 4.16
C LYS A 62 -3.74 -8.07 3.93
N VAL A 63 -3.62 -7.32 2.83
CA VAL A 63 -2.32 -6.74 2.38
C VAL A 63 -2.51 -5.35 1.76
N ASP A 64 -3.08 -4.41 2.50
CA ASP A 64 -3.30 -3.02 2.10
C ASP A 64 -2.14 -2.07 2.40
N ALA A 65 -1.61 -2.12 3.61
CA ALA A 65 -0.57 -1.19 4.05
C ALA A 65 0.76 -1.48 3.38
N SER A 66 0.99 -2.72 2.92
CA SER A 66 2.19 -3.05 2.16
C SER A 66 2.26 -2.35 0.79
N ILE A 67 1.13 -2.00 0.16
CA ILE A 67 1.14 -1.25 -1.10
C ILE A 67 1.51 0.21 -0.83
N LEU A 68 1.03 0.77 0.29
CA LEU A 68 1.47 2.09 0.75
C LEU A 68 2.97 2.07 1.12
N GLU A 69 3.42 1.08 1.88
CA GLU A 69 4.85 0.90 2.18
C GLU A 69 5.67 0.70 0.91
N LEU A 70 5.16 -0.01 -0.11
CA LEU A 70 5.81 -0.14 -1.43
C LEU A 70 5.98 1.22 -2.11
N ILE A 71 4.94 2.05 -2.11
CA ILE A 71 5.00 3.39 -2.68
C ILE A 71 6.08 4.21 -1.97
N LEU A 72 6.11 4.16 -0.63
CA LEU A 72 7.13 4.87 0.15
C LEU A 72 8.53 4.30 -0.10
N ALA A 73 8.69 2.98 -0.14
CA ALA A 73 9.95 2.31 -0.45
C ALA A 73 10.49 2.72 -1.83
N GLY A 74 9.62 2.76 -2.84
CA GLY A 74 10.01 3.15 -4.20
C GLY A 74 10.32 4.63 -4.36
N LEU A 75 9.91 5.48 -3.40
CA LEU A 75 10.27 6.89 -3.33
C LEU A 75 11.43 7.18 -2.38
N SER A 76 11.86 6.20 -1.59
CA SER A 76 12.96 6.35 -0.64
C SER A 76 14.28 5.81 -1.20
N SER A 77 15.30 5.72 -0.34
CA SER A 77 16.60 5.11 -0.67
C SER A 77 16.56 3.59 -0.66
N MET A 78 15.40 2.99 -0.35
CA MET A 78 15.25 1.55 -0.24
C MET A 78 15.16 0.89 -1.62
N ASP A 79 16.05 -0.07 -1.87
CA ASP A 79 15.90 -0.95 -3.02
C ASP A 79 14.64 -1.82 -2.87
N LEU A 80 13.80 -1.88 -3.91
CA LEU A 80 12.53 -2.61 -3.88
C LEU A 80 12.71 -4.12 -3.68
N GLY A 81 13.84 -4.69 -4.12
CA GLY A 81 14.19 -6.08 -3.82
C GLY A 81 14.48 -6.30 -2.33
N ARG A 82 15.21 -5.37 -1.69
CA ARG A 82 15.42 -5.38 -0.23
C ARG A 82 14.12 -5.17 0.53
N TRP A 83 13.25 -4.28 0.05
CA TRP A 83 11.92 -4.08 0.63
C TRP A 83 11.08 -5.36 0.58
N HIS A 84 11.07 -6.06 -0.56
CA HIS A 84 10.36 -7.34 -0.67
C HIS A 84 10.90 -8.38 0.31
N ALA A 85 12.22 -8.50 0.44
CA ALA A 85 12.84 -9.41 1.41
C ALA A 85 12.47 -9.05 2.86
N PHE A 86 12.39 -7.75 3.16
CA PHE A 86 11.94 -7.24 4.46
C PHE A 86 10.48 -7.62 4.74
N GLN A 87 9.57 -7.46 3.78
CA GLN A 87 8.18 -7.91 3.91
C GLN A 87 8.09 -9.43 4.12
N CYS A 88 8.91 -10.23 3.43
CA CYS A 88 8.99 -11.67 3.66
C CYS A 88 9.45 -12.01 5.09
N TYR A 89 10.40 -11.26 5.64
CA TYR A 89 10.83 -11.41 7.03
C TYR A 89 9.71 -11.07 8.02
N LEU A 90 9.01 -9.94 7.84
CA LEU A 90 7.89 -9.56 8.71
C LEU A 90 6.78 -10.62 8.72
N ARG A 91 6.49 -11.24 7.57
CA ARG A 91 5.53 -12.36 7.50
C ARG A 91 5.91 -13.56 8.39
N THR A 92 7.19 -13.75 8.72
CA THR A 92 7.60 -14.81 9.66
C THR A 92 7.30 -14.46 11.12
N LEU A 93 7.11 -13.18 11.44
CA LEU A 93 6.82 -12.69 12.79
C LEU A 93 5.33 -12.72 13.14
N ASN A 94 4.44 -12.94 12.16
CA ASN A 94 3.01 -13.19 12.31
C ASN A 94 2.27 -12.23 13.28
N GLY A 95 2.54 -10.93 13.24
CA GLY A 95 1.85 -9.96 14.11
C GLY A 95 2.22 -10.07 15.59
N SER A 96 3.35 -10.72 15.92
CA SER A 96 3.88 -10.70 17.28
C SER A 96 4.33 -9.28 17.66
N VAL A 97 4.39 -9.00 18.97
CA VAL A 97 4.87 -7.71 19.52
C VAL A 97 6.27 -7.34 19.02
N GLN A 98 7.05 -8.32 18.54
CA GLN A 98 8.36 -8.09 17.95
C GLN A 98 8.27 -7.42 16.56
N GLU A 99 7.18 -7.57 15.81
CA GLU A 99 6.99 -6.92 14.51
C GLU A 99 6.99 -5.39 14.63
N ASP A 100 6.39 -4.86 15.69
CA ASP A 100 6.35 -3.42 15.98
C ASP A 100 7.73 -2.83 16.32
N SER A 101 8.69 -3.67 16.73
CA SER A 101 10.06 -3.25 17.06
C SER A 101 11.02 -3.24 15.86
N VAL A 102 10.58 -3.76 14.72
CA VAL A 102 11.40 -3.85 13.51
C VAL A 102 11.20 -2.62 12.66
N HIS A 103 12.22 -1.78 12.59
CA HIS A 103 12.21 -0.53 11.83
C HIS A 103 13.15 -0.59 10.64
N VAL A 104 12.77 0.11 9.57
CA VAL A 104 13.67 0.41 8.46
C VAL A 104 14.32 1.75 8.75
N HIS A 105 15.47 2.04 8.15
CA HIS A 105 16.02 3.40 8.21
C HIS A 105 16.42 3.85 6.82
N CYS A 106 15.55 4.64 6.20
CA CYS A 106 15.81 5.24 4.90
C CYS A 106 16.34 6.66 5.06
N VAL A 107 17.26 7.03 4.19
CA VAL A 107 17.70 8.42 4.02
C VAL A 107 16.76 9.10 3.02
N THR A 108 16.47 10.38 3.26
CA THR A 108 15.68 11.22 2.37
C THR A 108 16.27 11.20 0.97
N CYS A 109 15.45 10.86 -0.01
CA CYS A 109 15.80 10.96 -1.42
C CYS A 109 15.06 12.14 -2.01
N ASN A 110 15.82 13.10 -2.56
CA ASN A 110 15.20 14.17 -3.34
C ASN A 110 14.76 13.57 -4.67
N SER A 111 13.48 13.23 -4.77
CA SER A 111 12.86 13.00 -6.07
C SER A 111 12.51 14.36 -6.67
N ASP A 112 13.12 14.72 -7.80
CA ASP A 112 12.80 15.95 -8.53
C ASP A 112 11.37 15.94 -9.11
N SER A 113 10.66 14.80 -9.02
CA SER A 113 9.31 14.63 -9.55
C SER A 113 8.32 14.12 -8.49
N ILE A 114 7.18 14.79 -8.41
CA ILE A 114 6.00 14.34 -7.64
C ILE A 114 5.44 13.06 -8.30
N LEU A 115 5.14 12.03 -7.50
CA LEU A 115 4.59 10.76 -8.00
C LEU A 115 3.20 10.95 -8.64
N TRP A 116 2.32 11.68 -7.96
CA TRP A 116 0.93 11.92 -8.35
C TRP A 116 0.61 13.43 -8.35
N PRO A 117 1.08 14.18 -9.37
CA PRO A 117 0.97 15.64 -9.39
C PRO A 117 -0.47 16.16 -9.51
N ASN A 118 -1.40 15.36 -10.06
CA ASN A 118 -2.79 15.76 -10.29
C ASN A 118 -3.77 15.17 -9.25
N LEU A 119 -3.25 14.57 -8.18
CA LEU A 119 -4.07 13.88 -7.19
C LEU A 119 -4.98 14.87 -6.45
N LYS A 120 -6.28 14.58 -6.43
CA LYS A 120 -7.30 15.32 -5.69
C LYS A 120 -7.87 14.50 -4.54
N GLU A 121 -7.95 13.18 -4.69
CA GLU A 121 -8.46 12.29 -3.65
C GLU A 121 -7.56 11.08 -3.44
N LEU A 122 -7.13 10.87 -2.19
CA LEU A 122 -6.39 9.69 -1.76
C LEU A 122 -7.20 8.92 -0.73
N SER A 123 -7.35 7.61 -0.92
CA SER A 123 -7.99 6.73 0.05
C SER A 123 -7.10 5.52 0.30
N VAL A 124 -6.79 5.29 1.56
CA VAL A 124 -5.99 4.16 2.04
C VAL A 124 -6.87 3.37 2.98
N ARG A 125 -7.18 2.13 2.60
CA ARG A 125 -7.75 1.16 3.54
C ARG A 125 -6.61 0.48 4.28
N VAL A 126 -6.81 0.11 5.54
CA VAL A 126 -5.83 -0.65 6.32
C VAL A 126 -6.60 -1.74 7.04
N SER A 127 -6.09 -2.97 7.05
CA SER A 127 -6.69 -4.07 7.83
C SER A 127 -6.11 -4.12 9.26
N LEU A 128 -6.80 -4.78 10.22
CA LEU A 128 -6.33 -4.86 11.62
C LEU A 128 -4.91 -5.42 11.74
N ASN A 129 -4.59 -6.42 10.91
CA ASN A 129 -3.29 -7.09 10.92
C ASN A 129 -2.15 -6.23 10.38
N GLU A 130 -2.44 -5.04 9.87
CA GLU A 130 -1.50 -4.16 9.19
C GLU A 130 -1.32 -2.81 9.89
N PHE A 131 -1.87 -2.67 11.10
CA PHE A 131 -1.63 -1.51 11.95
C PHE A 131 -0.13 -1.28 12.23
N PRO A 132 0.70 -2.33 12.45
CA PRO A 132 2.16 -2.18 12.57
C PRO A 132 2.80 -1.48 11.37
N CYS A 133 2.26 -1.64 10.16
CA CYS A 133 2.79 -0.97 8.97
C CYS A 133 2.68 0.56 9.06
N LEU A 134 1.64 1.07 9.75
CA LEU A 134 1.42 2.51 9.90
C LEU A 134 2.50 3.18 10.75
N SER A 135 3.03 2.49 11.76
CA SER A 135 4.10 3.04 12.60
C SER A 135 5.40 3.21 11.80
N ARG A 136 5.65 2.32 10.84
CA ARG A 136 6.85 2.30 9.99
C ARG A 136 6.79 3.24 8.79
N LEU A 137 5.64 3.84 8.44
CA LEU A 137 5.57 4.72 7.26
C LEU A 137 6.59 5.88 7.33
N LYS A 138 6.86 6.39 8.53
CA LYS A 138 7.84 7.47 8.75
C LYS A 138 9.29 7.03 8.54
N ASP A 139 9.57 5.75 8.71
CA ASP A 139 10.91 5.17 8.61
C ASP A 139 11.48 5.22 7.19
N TYR A 140 10.59 5.33 6.20
CA TYR A 140 10.93 5.53 4.79
C TYR A 140 11.42 6.94 4.48
N ASN A 141 11.20 7.90 5.39
CA ASN A 141 11.73 9.26 5.29
C ASN A 141 11.40 9.96 3.94
N VAL A 142 10.18 9.71 3.45
CA VAL A 142 9.63 10.28 2.21
C VAL A 142 8.79 11.50 2.57
N ASN A 143 9.07 12.62 1.91
CA ASN A 143 8.29 13.83 2.09
C ASN A 143 6.94 13.71 1.36
N PRO A 144 5.79 14.16 1.93
CA PRO A 144 4.50 14.07 1.26
C PRO A 144 4.48 14.73 -0.12
N GLU A 145 5.26 15.79 -0.33
CA GLU A 145 5.41 16.49 -1.60
C GLU A 145 6.07 15.62 -2.69
N ALA A 146 6.80 14.57 -2.32
CA ALA A 146 7.29 13.59 -3.29
C ALA A 146 6.18 12.66 -3.79
N ILE A 147 5.09 12.51 -3.01
CA ILE A 147 3.95 11.65 -3.33
C ILE A 147 2.91 12.44 -4.12
N MET A 148 2.53 13.62 -3.63
CA MET A 148 1.41 14.39 -4.16
C MET A 148 1.58 15.88 -3.90
N ASP A 149 0.86 16.70 -4.66
CA ASP A 149 0.71 18.12 -4.34
C ASP A 149 -0.29 18.27 -3.18
N VAL A 150 0.23 18.61 -2.00
CA VAL A 150 -0.54 18.71 -0.76
C VAL A 150 -1.54 19.86 -0.80
N GLU A 151 -1.21 20.97 -1.48
CA GLU A 151 -2.11 22.13 -1.58
C GLU A 151 -3.32 21.82 -2.47
N ASN A 152 -3.10 20.97 -3.48
CA ASN A 152 -4.12 20.58 -4.43
C ASN A 152 -4.97 19.39 -3.98
N LEU A 153 -4.61 18.72 -2.88
CA LEU A 153 -5.35 17.57 -2.35
C LEU A 153 -6.67 18.03 -1.72
N CYS A 154 -7.78 17.55 -2.27
CA CYS A 154 -9.11 17.88 -1.76
C CYS A 154 -9.57 16.93 -0.65
N LEU A 155 -9.11 15.67 -0.68
CA LEU A 155 -9.60 14.66 0.25
C LEU A 155 -8.57 13.56 0.53
N PHE A 156 -8.32 13.32 1.81
CA PHE A 156 -7.57 12.17 2.31
C PHE A 156 -8.47 11.31 3.19
N ARG A 157 -8.57 10.01 2.90
CA ARG A 157 -9.34 9.05 3.69
C ARG A 157 -8.41 7.93 4.16
N LEU A 158 -8.34 7.74 5.46
CA LEU A 158 -7.77 6.54 6.08
C LEU A 158 -8.94 5.69 6.59
N CYS A 159 -9.19 4.56 5.94
CA CYS A 159 -10.26 3.64 6.29
C CYS A 159 -9.71 2.51 7.16
N LEU A 160 -9.97 2.62 8.46
CA LEU A 160 -9.67 1.56 9.43
C LEU A 160 -10.90 0.65 9.57
N PRO A 161 -10.71 -0.64 9.88
CA PRO A 161 -11.82 -1.54 10.15
C PRO A 161 -12.42 -1.15 11.51
N VAL A 162 -13.74 -1.30 11.64
CA VAL A 162 -14.43 -1.02 12.90
C VAL A 162 -13.93 -2.03 13.94
N LEU A 163 -13.36 -1.54 15.05
CA LEU A 163 -13.05 -2.34 16.23
C LEU A 163 -14.37 -2.68 16.95
N GLU A 164 -15.17 -3.59 16.40
CA GLU A 164 -16.27 -4.21 17.15
C GLU A 164 -15.68 -5.35 17.99
N ASN A 165 -15.32 -5.04 19.24
CA ASN A 165 -15.33 -5.89 20.45
C ASN A 165 -14.20 -5.54 21.42
N GLU A 166 -14.34 -4.51 22.27
CA GLU A 166 -13.68 -4.43 23.60
C GLU A 166 -14.44 -3.54 24.62
N PHE A 167 -15.76 -3.29 24.43
CA PHE A 167 -16.59 -2.62 25.46
C PHE A 167 -17.74 -3.49 25.98
N SER A 168 -17.62 -4.82 25.83
CA SER A 168 -18.61 -5.79 26.31
C SER A 168 -18.00 -6.78 27.30
N SER A 169 -17.15 -6.30 28.21
CA SER A 169 -16.76 -7.07 29.39
C SER A 169 -16.39 -6.17 30.57
N ASP A 170 -17.22 -5.17 30.86
CA ASP A 170 -17.39 -4.74 32.25
C ASP A 170 -18.53 -5.58 32.85
N GLY A 171 -18.21 -6.85 33.07
CA GLY A 171 -18.92 -7.67 34.04
C GLY A 171 -18.61 -7.12 35.42
N SER A 172 -19.49 -6.26 35.94
CA SER A 172 -19.57 -5.98 37.37
C SER A 172 -20.25 -7.17 38.07
N PRO A 173 -19.82 -7.52 39.30
CA PRO A 173 -20.10 -8.79 39.98
C PRO A 173 -21.58 -9.04 40.32
#